data_AF-A0A2S8GTE4-F1
#
_entry.id   AF-A0A2S8GTE4-F1
#
_cell.length_a   1.000
_cell.length_b   1.000
_cell.length_c   1.000
_cell.angle_alpha   90.00
_cell.angle_beta   90.00
_cell.angle_gamma   90.00
#
_symmetry.space_group_name_H-M   'P 1'
#
loop_
_entity.id
_entity.type
_entity.pdbx_description
1 polymer ?
#
loop_
_entity_poly.entity_id
_entity_poly.type
_entity_poly.pdbx_seq_one_letter_code
_entity_poly.pdbx_strand_id
1 'polypeptide(L)'
;MPAQRNTLWDVASIDLRAPALSTAVHLTDQITRMNFFKKLLGIPDPKDDVAESPEFLAMLDGSLEGLQFQTGMHQRTWNLGEEEKWGFSQETGELIFNFPDKTVRTAAQIIGTFDSQDGTWMWSWANPSIAEKLTVDADRIRRYGVKHRIRRLSEPRWSGNELDAWKMAALACRLCEANGAYRGPTGETYVFFLFGEIQISPKA
;
A
#
# COMPACT_ATOMS: atom_id res chain seq x y z
N MET A 1 -7.46 -23.76 -10.87
CA MET A 1 -6.21 -23.05 -10.51
C MET A 1 -6.21 -22.94 -9.00
N PRO A 2 -5.24 -23.55 -8.28
CA PRO A 2 -5.25 -23.50 -6.82
C PRO A 2 -4.82 -22.11 -6.34
N ALA A 3 -5.49 -21.63 -5.29
CA ALA A 3 -5.17 -20.39 -4.60
C ALA A 3 -3.71 -20.42 -4.12
N GLN A 4 -2.92 -19.41 -4.53
CA GLN A 4 -1.57 -19.24 -4.02
C GLN A 4 -1.65 -18.86 -2.54
N ARG A 5 -1.09 -19.73 -1.70
CA ARG A 5 -0.91 -19.52 -0.27
C ARG A 5 -0.17 -18.20 -0.03
N ASN A 6 -0.69 -17.37 0.86
CA ASN A 6 0.02 -16.20 1.42
C ASN A 6 1.20 -16.69 2.26
N THR A 7 2.37 -16.89 1.65
CA THR A 7 3.62 -17.23 2.34
C THR A 7 4.46 -15.96 2.49
N LEU A 8 4.26 -15.23 3.58
CA LEU A 8 4.98 -13.99 3.89
C LEU A 8 6.24 -14.23 4.76
N TRP A 9 6.87 -15.41 4.76
CA TRP A 9 7.87 -15.75 5.78
C TRP A 9 9.18 -16.43 5.33
N ASP A 10 9.51 -16.49 4.04
CA ASP A 10 10.79 -17.05 3.59
C ASP A 10 11.37 -16.27 2.41
N VAL A 11 12.38 -15.42 2.62
CA VAL A 11 13.65 -15.42 1.85
C VAL A 11 14.61 -14.33 2.33
N ALA A 12 15.78 -14.78 2.76
CA ALA A 12 16.99 -14.00 2.88
C ALA A 12 17.77 -14.02 1.55
N SER A 13 18.38 -12.87 1.21
CA SER A 13 19.56 -12.69 0.32
C SER A 13 19.35 -12.85 -1.19
N ILE A 14 19.69 -11.81 -1.96
CA ILE A 14 20.51 -11.90 -3.20
C ILE A 14 21.02 -10.53 -3.67
N ASP A 15 22.22 -10.61 -4.25
CA ASP A 15 23.23 -9.62 -4.63
C ASP A 15 22.89 -8.79 -5.89
N LEU A 16 23.39 -7.54 -5.91
CA LEU A 16 23.14 -6.48 -6.89
C LEU A 16 24.25 -6.45 -7.97
N ARG A 17 23.91 -6.49 -9.27
CA ARG A 17 24.76 -5.90 -10.33
C ARG A 17 23.96 -5.34 -11.50
N ALA A 18 24.20 -4.07 -11.83
CA ALA A 18 23.73 -3.37 -13.03
C ALA A 18 24.94 -2.86 -13.85
N PRO A 19 24.83 -2.69 -15.18
CA PRO A 19 25.80 -1.90 -15.94
C PRO A 19 25.22 -0.65 -16.64
N ALA A 20 26.09 0.38 -16.60
CA ALA A 20 26.30 1.63 -17.33
C ALA A 20 25.35 2.14 -18.45
N LEU A 21 25.10 3.45 -18.40
CA LEU A 21 24.55 4.29 -19.47
C LEU A 21 25.62 5.21 -20.09
N SER A 22 25.42 5.54 -21.37
CA SER A 22 26.19 6.51 -22.17
C SER A 22 25.49 7.88 -22.29
N THR A 23 26.29 8.90 -22.57
CA THR A 23 26.14 10.36 -22.44
C THR A 23 25.34 11.10 -23.53
N ALA A 24 24.64 12.18 -23.14
CA ALA A 24 24.80 13.54 -23.70
C ALA A 24 23.93 14.60 -22.97
N VAL A 25 24.33 15.87 -23.10
CA VAL A 25 23.60 17.15 -22.95
C VAL A 25 24.00 18.03 -21.73
N HIS A 26 24.64 19.15 -22.07
CA HIS A 26 25.61 19.91 -21.25
C HIS A 26 25.04 21.05 -20.38
N LEU A 27 23.72 21.15 -20.20
CA LEU A 27 23.07 22.12 -19.30
C LEU A 27 22.35 21.44 -18.12
N THR A 28 21.86 20.23 -18.34
CA THR A 28 21.64 19.20 -17.32
C THR A 28 22.92 18.85 -16.57
N ASP A 29 24.09 18.95 -17.21
CA ASP A 29 25.39 18.56 -16.64
C ASP A 29 25.80 19.36 -15.38
N GLN A 30 25.40 20.64 -15.23
CA GLN A 30 25.70 21.40 -14.02
C GLN A 30 24.82 21.01 -12.82
N ILE A 31 23.51 20.78 -13.06
CA ILE A 31 22.57 20.30 -12.03
C ILE A 31 22.87 18.84 -11.68
N THR A 32 23.15 18.01 -12.68
CA THR A 32 23.60 16.63 -12.51
C THR A 32 24.95 16.56 -11.80
N ARG A 33 25.92 17.42 -12.14
CA ARG A 33 27.19 17.53 -11.39
C ARG A 33 26.96 17.95 -9.96
N MET A 34 26.05 18.88 -9.69
CA MET A 34 25.74 19.33 -8.32
C MET A 34 25.06 18.22 -7.49
N ASN A 35 24.17 17.42 -8.10
CA ASN A 35 23.57 16.24 -7.47
C ASN A 35 24.59 15.08 -7.33
N PHE A 36 25.49 14.92 -8.30
CA PHE A 36 26.57 13.94 -8.26
C PHE A 36 27.62 14.31 -7.20
N PHE A 37 27.93 15.60 -7.03
CA PHE A 37 28.85 16.09 -5.99
C PHE A 37 28.27 15.87 -4.59
N LYS A 38 26.98 16.12 -4.39
CA LYS A 38 26.28 15.78 -3.13
C LYS A 38 26.35 14.27 -2.84
N LYS A 39 26.09 13.43 -3.84
CA LYS A 39 26.16 11.97 -3.74
C LYS A 39 27.59 11.44 -3.52
N LEU A 40 28.59 12.04 -4.15
CA LEU A 40 30.01 11.71 -4.02
C LEU A 40 30.60 12.13 -2.66
N LEU A 41 30.10 13.23 -2.08
CA LEU A 41 30.47 13.69 -0.74
C LEU A 41 29.67 13.01 0.38
N GLY A 42 28.73 12.11 0.06
CA GLY A 42 27.85 11.50 1.06
C GLY A 42 27.00 12.53 1.81
N ILE A 43 26.74 13.71 1.22
CA ILE A 43 25.85 14.72 1.81
C ILE A 43 24.43 14.20 1.59
N PRO A 44 23.68 13.87 2.66
CA PRO A 44 22.30 13.42 2.52
C PRO A 44 21.49 14.50 1.78
N ASP A 45 20.66 14.11 0.82
CA ASP A 45 19.63 15.04 0.33
C ASP A 45 18.79 15.43 1.57
N PRO A 46 18.45 16.72 1.78
CA PRO A 46 17.53 17.10 2.86
C PRO A 46 16.20 16.32 2.85
N LYS A 47 15.83 15.72 1.71
CA LYS A 47 14.68 14.83 1.57
C LYS A 47 14.92 13.39 2.04
N ASP A 48 16.16 12.97 2.23
CA ASP A 48 16.54 11.56 2.36
C ASP A 48 16.67 11.03 3.80
N ASP A 49 16.61 11.84 4.86
CA ASP A 49 16.73 11.24 6.22
C ASP A 49 16.26 12.12 7.38
N VAL A 50 15.00 12.55 7.37
CA VAL A 50 14.35 12.90 8.64
C VAL A 50 13.71 11.62 9.15
N ALA A 51 14.37 10.97 10.12
CA ALA A 51 13.81 9.81 10.80
C ALA A 51 12.38 10.12 11.23
N GLU A 52 11.47 9.19 10.94
CA GLU A 52 10.07 9.33 11.33
C GLU A 52 9.96 9.50 12.84
N SER A 53 9.08 10.40 13.29
CA SER A 53 8.92 10.66 14.73
C SER A 53 8.53 9.38 15.48
N PRO A 54 9.04 9.14 16.71
CA PRO A 54 8.64 7.98 17.53
C PRO A 54 7.13 7.85 17.70
N GLU A 55 6.41 8.98 17.80
CA GLU A 55 4.96 9.03 17.93
C GLU A 55 4.27 8.47 16.69
N PHE A 56 4.76 8.83 15.49
CA PHE A 56 4.23 8.29 14.24
C PHE A 56 4.53 6.79 14.11
N LEU A 57 5.74 6.34 14.48
CA LEU A 57 6.09 4.92 14.46
C LEU A 57 5.18 4.10 15.40
N ALA A 58 4.96 4.59 16.63
CA ALA A 58 4.04 3.97 17.58
C ALA A 58 2.59 3.95 17.06
N MET A 59 2.18 5.00 16.35
CA MET A 59 0.86 5.04 15.70
C MET A 59 0.75 3.98 14.60
N LEU A 60 1.80 3.76 13.79
CA LEU A 60 1.81 2.71 12.77
C LEU A 60 1.73 1.32 13.40
N ASP A 61 2.53 1.05 14.43
CA ASP A 61 2.55 -0.25 15.10
C ASP A 61 1.20 -0.57 15.75
N GLY A 62 0.64 0.36 16.52
CA GLY A 62 -0.69 0.16 17.12
C GLY A 62 -1.83 0.07 16.10
N SER A 63 -1.68 0.71 14.92
CA SER A 63 -2.66 0.54 13.83
C SER A 63 -2.55 -0.84 13.19
N LEU A 64 -1.34 -1.35 13.01
CA LEU A 64 -1.10 -2.69 12.46
C LEU A 64 -1.66 -3.78 13.40
N GLU A 65 -1.45 -3.66 14.70
CA GLU A 65 -2.04 -4.56 15.71
C GLU A 65 -3.58 -4.55 15.65
N GLY A 66 -4.18 -3.36 15.55
CA GLY A 66 -5.63 -3.20 15.40
C GLY A 66 -6.16 -3.87 14.13
N LEU A 67 -5.49 -3.68 13.00
CA LEU A 67 -5.86 -4.32 11.73
C LEU A 67 -5.71 -5.85 11.80
N GLN A 68 -4.66 -6.36 12.46
CA GLN A 68 -4.49 -7.80 12.68
C GLN A 68 -5.63 -8.38 13.50
N PHE A 69 -6.08 -7.67 14.55
CA PHE A 69 -7.24 -8.09 15.34
C PHE A 69 -8.53 -8.12 14.50
N GLN A 70 -8.81 -7.07 13.72
CA GLN A 70 -9.95 -7.02 12.80
C GLN A 70 -9.90 -8.18 11.78
N THR A 71 -8.73 -8.43 11.20
CA THR A 71 -8.51 -9.52 10.24
C THR A 71 -8.80 -10.88 10.88
N GLY A 72 -8.33 -11.12 12.11
CA GLY A 72 -8.64 -12.34 12.84
C GLY A 72 -10.13 -12.52 13.13
N MET A 73 -10.87 -11.44 13.36
CA MET A 73 -12.33 -11.50 13.50
C MET A 73 -12.99 -11.90 12.18
N HIS A 74 -12.61 -11.28 11.07
CA HIS A 74 -13.13 -11.61 9.73
C HIS A 74 -12.83 -13.05 9.31
N GLN A 75 -11.61 -13.53 9.61
CA GLN A 75 -11.23 -14.94 9.44
C GLN A 75 -12.18 -15.89 10.18
N ARG A 76 -12.51 -15.59 11.45
CA ARG A 76 -13.40 -16.45 12.24
C ARG A 76 -14.87 -16.34 11.85
N THR A 77 -15.32 -15.17 11.40
CA THR A 77 -16.74 -14.92 11.13
C THR A 77 -17.16 -15.38 9.74
N TRP A 78 -16.30 -15.21 8.73
CA TRP A 78 -16.67 -15.50 7.35
C TRP A 78 -15.55 -16.10 6.50
N ASN A 79 -14.45 -16.53 7.13
CA ASN A 79 -13.32 -17.23 6.51
C ASN A 79 -12.52 -16.35 5.53
N LEU A 80 -12.37 -15.05 5.82
CA LEU A 80 -11.49 -14.16 5.04
C LEU A 80 -10.09 -14.77 4.87
N GLY A 81 -9.59 -14.85 3.64
CA GLY A 81 -8.31 -15.47 3.28
C GLY A 81 -8.43 -16.92 2.82
N GLU A 82 -9.63 -17.52 2.91
CA GLU A 82 -9.93 -18.87 2.40
C GLU A 82 -10.87 -18.85 1.19
N GLU A 83 -11.11 -17.68 0.60
CA GLU A 83 -11.92 -17.54 -0.61
C GLU A 83 -11.35 -18.34 -1.80
N GLU A 84 -12.23 -18.94 -2.61
CA GLU A 84 -11.81 -19.60 -3.85
C GLU A 84 -11.38 -18.58 -4.90
N LYS A 85 -12.10 -17.45 -4.94
CA LYS A 85 -11.92 -16.35 -5.86
C LYS A 85 -12.37 -15.05 -5.22
N TRP A 86 -11.67 -13.97 -5.55
CA TRP A 86 -12.13 -12.62 -5.26
C TRP A 86 -12.08 -11.77 -6.53
N GLY A 87 -12.77 -10.63 -6.49
CA GLY A 87 -12.71 -9.62 -7.55
C GLY A 87 -13.05 -8.24 -7.01
N PHE A 88 -12.54 -7.22 -7.70
CA PHE A 88 -12.87 -5.82 -7.44
C PHE A 88 -13.39 -5.16 -8.72
N SER A 89 -14.47 -4.39 -8.62
CA SER A 89 -14.97 -3.56 -9.70
C SER A 89 -14.70 -2.09 -9.41
N GLN A 90 -13.88 -1.43 -10.23
CA GLN A 90 -13.70 0.02 -10.11
C GLN A 90 -14.99 0.79 -10.48
N GLU A 91 -15.84 0.20 -11.32
CA GLU A 91 -17.11 0.80 -11.71
C GLU A 91 -18.09 0.83 -10.54
N THR A 92 -18.17 -0.20 -9.71
CA THR A 92 -19.11 -0.23 -8.58
C THR A 92 -18.45 0.11 -7.24
N GLY A 93 -17.13 0.00 -7.13
CA GLY A 93 -16.41 0.11 -5.86
C GLY A 93 -16.63 -1.08 -4.94
N GLU A 94 -16.98 -2.25 -5.48
CA GLU A 94 -17.32 -3.44 -4.70
C GLU A 94 -16.20 -4.48 -4.76
N LEU A 95 -15.81 -4.98 -3.58
CA LEU A 95 -15.05 -6.22 -3.40
C LEU A 95 -16.02 -7.38 -3.22
N ILE A 96 -15.78 -8.46 -3.98
CA ILE A 96 -16.59 -9.68 -3.94
C ILE A 96 -15.66 -10.86 -3.65
N PHE A 97 -15.97 -11.62 -2.61
CA PHE A 97 -15.30 -12.86 -2.24
C PHE A 97 -16.26 -14.03 -2.45
N ASN A 98 -15.80 -15.08 -3.13
CA ASN A 98 -16.59 -16.27 -3.42
C ASN A 98 -16.02 -17.47 -2.68
N PHE A 99 -16.89 -18.16 -1.98
CA PHE A 99 -16.63 -19.39 -1.25
C PHE A 99 -17.44 -20.55 -1.86
N PRO A 100 -17.21 -21.80 -1.42
CA PRO A 100 -18.04 -22.92 -1.84
C PRO A 100 -19.52 -22.75 -1.49
N ASP A 101 -19.81 -22.19 -0.31
CA ASP A 101 -21.13 -22.14 0.32
C ASP A 101 -21.79 -20.74 0.32
N LYS A 102 -21.00 -19.68 0.08
CA LYS A 102 -21.46 -18.28 0.20
C LYS A 102 -20.70 -17.32 -0.71
N THR A 103 -21.25 -16.12 -0.86
CA THR A 103 -20.59 -14.95 -1.41
C THR A 103 -20.59 -13.84 -0.37
N VAL A 104 -19.46 -13.17 -0.20
CA VAL A 104 -19.32 -11.98 0.64
C VAL A 104 -19.08 -10.76 -0.24
N ARG A 105 -19.84 -9.70 -0.03
CA ARG A 105 -19.73 -8.42 -0.75
C ARG A 105 -19.47 -7.28 0.22
N THR A 106 -18.70 -6.29 -0.22
CA THR A 106 -18.44 -5.09 0.57
C THR A 106 -18.01 -3.93 -0.32
N ALA A 107 -18.41 -2.72 0.05
CA ALA A 107 -17.89 -1.51 -0.57
C ALA A 107 -16.43 -1.30 -0.14
N ALA A 108 -15.59 -0.83 -1.06
CA ALA A 108 -14.18 -0.64 -0.80
C ALA A 108 -13.62 0.65 -1.40
N GLN A 109 -12.52 1.11 -0.81
CA GLN A 109 -11.69 2.21 -1.28
C GLN A 109 -10.29 1.68 -1.57
N ILE A 110 -9.65 2.15 -2.64
CA ILE A 110 -8.25 1.83 -2.91
C ILE A 110 -7.39 2.84 -2.16
N ILE A 111 -6.45 2.36 -1.36
CA ILE A 111 -5.56 3.24 -0.58
C ILE A 111 -4.24 3.49 -1.28
N GLY A 112 -3.70 2.46 -1.91
CA GLY A 112 -2.45 2.58 -2.62
C GLY A 112 -2.02 1.27 -3.24
N THR A 113 -0.88 1.35 -3.90
CA THR A 113 -0.25 0.24 -4.60
C THR A 113 1.17 0.10 -4.12
N PHE A 114 1.60 -1.13 -3.87
CA PHE A 114 2.99 -1.47 -3.60
C PHE A 114 3.57 -2.21 -4.80
N ASP A 115 4.59 -1.65 -5.42
CA ASP A 115 5.38 -2.32 -6.45
C ASP A 115 6.47 -3.15 -5.77
N SER A 116 6.38 -4.49 -5.85
CA SER A 116 7.33 -5.38 -5.19
C SER A 116 8.67 -5.48 -5.91
N GLN A 117 8.73 -5.11 -7.18
CA GLN A 117 9.97 -5.09 -7.94
C GLN A 117 10.80 -3.84 -7.60
N ASP A 118 10.13 -2.68 -7.56
CA ASP A 118 10.79 -1.40 -7.27
C ASP A 118 10.92 -1.10 -5.78
N GLY A 119 10.17 -1.80 -4.92
CA GLY A 119 10.13 -1.53 -3.48
C GLY A 119 9.55 -0.14 -3.20
N THR A 120 8.39 0.16 -3.79
CA THR A 120 7.78 1.48 -3.67
C THR A 120 6.29 1.43 -3.38
N TRP A 121 5.87 2.33 -2.50
CA TRP A 121 4.47 2.61 -2.23
C TRP A 121 4.02 3.84 -3.01
N MET A 122 2.85 3.78 -3.64
CA MET A 122 2.18 4.91 -4.26
C MET A 122 0.75 5.02 -3.72
N TRP A 123 0.37 6.20 -3.24
CA TRP A 123 -1.00 6.45 -2.80
C TRP A 123 -1.97 6.53 -3.97
N SER A 124 -3.20 6.06 -3.76
CA SER A 124 -4.22 6.04 -4.82
C SER A 124 -4.65 7.43 -5.27
N TRP A 125 -4.64 8.43 -4.38
CA TRP A 125 -4.92 9.84 -4.73
C TRP A 125 -3.90 10.42 -5.72
N ALA A 126 -2.72 9.79 -5.87
CA ALA A 126 -1.68 10.19 -6.80
C ALA A 126 -1.73 9.39 -8.12
N ASN A 127 -2.63 8.41 -8.24
CA ASN A 127 -2.70 7.52 -9.39
C ASN A 127 -3.94 7.85 -10.26
N PRO A 128 -3.77 8.50 -11.43
CA PRO A 128 -4.89 8.91 -12.27
C PRO A 128 -5.64 7.76 -12.97
N SER A 129 -5.09 6.53 -12.93
CA SER A 129 -5.79 5.35 -13.45
C SER A 129 -6.86 4.79 -12.51
N ILE A 130 -6.92 5.31 -11.27
CA ILE A 130 -7.93 4.92 -10.28
C ILE A 130 -9.08 5.92 -10.34
N ALA A 131 -10.31 5.41 -10.38
CA ALA A 131 -11.48 6.28 -10.34
C ALA A 131 -11.52 7.12 -9.05
N GLU A 132 -11.74 8.43 -9.17
CA GLU A 132 -11.67 9.39 -8.05
C GLU A 132 -12.57 9.00 -6.86
N LYS A 133 -13.75 8.44 -7.13
CA LYS A 133 -14.67 7.95 -6.09
C LYS A 133 -14.12 6.81 -5.22
N LEU A 134 -13.00 6.20 -5.62
CA LEU A 134 -12.34 5.10 -4.90
C LEU A 134 -11.13 5.57 -4.10
N THR A 135 -10.77 6.86 -4.16
CA THR A 135 -9.59 7.43 -3.49
C THR A 135 -9.95 8.31 -2.29
N VAL A 136 -11.23 8.36 -1.90
CA VAL A 136 -11.75 9.28 -0.86
C VAL A 136 -11.02 9.08 0.45
N ASP A 137 -10.82 7.84 0.87
CA ASP A 137 -10.08 7.54 2.10
C ASP A 137 -8.60 7.86 1.99
N ALA A 138 -7.96 7.57 0.85
CA ALA A 138 -6.57 7.95 0.66
C ALA A 138 -6.36 9.47 0.69
N ASP A 139 -7.30 10.26 0.15
CA ASP A 139 -7.27 11.71 0.24
C ASP A 139 -7.47 12.23 1.68
N ARG A 140 -8.29 11.55 2.50
CA ARG A 140 -8.37 11.85 3.94
C ARG A 140 -7.00 11.64 4.62
N ILE A 141 -6.29 10.56 4.28
CA ILE A 141 -4.94 10.32 4.79
C ILE A 141 -3.95 11.39 4.33
N ARG A 142 -4.04 11.81 3.06
CA ARG A 142 -3.24 12.92 2.54
C ARG A 142 -3.43 14.20 3.35
N ARG A 143 -4.70 14.58 3.60
CA ARG A 143 -5.04 15.77 4.40
C ARG A 143 -4.53 15.66 5.84
N TYR A 144 -4.63 14.48 6.45
CA TYR A 144 -4.03 14.20 7.74
C TYR A 144 -2.51 14.40 7.71
N GLY A 145 -1.84 13.83 6.71
CA GLY A 145 -0.39 13.98 6.48
C GLY A 145 0.04 15.45 6.39
N VAL A 146 -0.64 16.25 5.57
CA VAL A 146 -0.35 17.68 5.42
C VAL A 146 -0.55 18.43 6.75
N LYS A 147 -1.66 18.19 7.45
CA LYS A 147 -1.97 18.83 8.73
C LYS A 147 -0.92 18.54 9.80
N HIS A 148 -0.43 17.29 9.84
CA HIS A 148 0.52 16.82 10.85
C HIS A 148 1.98 16.84 10.37
N ARG A 149 2.25 17.33 9.15
CA ARG A 149 3.58 17.39 8.51
C ARG A 149 4.27 16.02 8.40
N ILE A 150 3.50 14.97 8.15
CA ILE A 150 3.99 13.60 7.99
C ILE A 150 4.18 13.30 6.50
N ARG A 151 5.42 13.34 6.04
CA ARG A 151 5.77 13.23 4.61
C ARG A 151 5.26 11.94 3.99
N ARG A 152 5.43 10.78 4.64
CA ARG A 152 4.94 9.48 4.14
C ARG A 152 3.44 9.45 3.80
N LEU A 153 2.63 10.32 4.41
CA LEU A 153 1.18 10.38 4.16
C LEU A 153 0.81 11.42 3.09
N SER A 154 1.67 12.42 2.85
CA SER A 154 1.39 13.54 1.93
C SER A 154 2.19 13.50 0.63
N GLU A 155 3.26 12.71 0.57
CA GLU A 155 4.05 12.50 -0.66
C GLU A 155 3.42 11.39 -1.51
N PRO A 156 3.36 11.57 -2.84
CA PRO A 156 2.62 10.67 -3.73
C PRO A 156 3.18 9.25 -3.78
N ARG A 157 4.51 9.12 -3.75
CA ARG A 157 5.25 7.87 -3.83
C ARG A 157 6.51 7.96 -2.98
N TRP A 158 6.89 6.85 -2.36
CA TRP A 158 8.13 6.72 -1.59
C TRP A 158 8.60 5.27 -1.57
N SER A 159 9.89 5.07 -1.27
CA SER A 159 10.50 3.74 -1.20
C SER A 159 10.25 3.08 0.15
N GLY A 160 9.99 1.78 0.14
CA GLY A 160 9.72 0.98 1.33
C GLY A 160 9.55 -0.50 1.00
N ASN A 161 9.18 -1.29 1.99
CA ASN A 161 8.89 -2.71 1.79
C ASN A 161 7.38 -3.00 1.95
N GLU A 162 6.99 -4.25 1.77
CA GLU A 162 5.58 -4.64 1.89
C GLU A 162 5.03 -4.42 3.32
N LEU A 163 5.85 -4.55 4.35
CA LEU A 163 5.44 -4.27 5.73
C LEU A 163 5.12 -2.77 5.92
N ASP A 164 5.90 -1.86 5.31
CA ASP A 164 5.58 -0.44 5.29
C ASP A 164 4.22 -0.18 4.60
N ALA A 165 3.95 -0.87 3.48
CA ALA A 165 2.67 -0.77 2.78
C ALA A 165 1.48 -1.25 3.65
N TRP A 166 1.64 -2.37 4.36
CA TRP A 166 0.66 -2.85 5.34
C TRP A 166 0.46 -1.88 6.49
N LYS A 167 1.53 -1.24 7.00
CA LYS A 167 1.42 -0.19 8.02
C LYS A 167 0.62 1.02 7.52
N MET A 168 0.75 1.41 6.25
CA MET A 168 -0.08 2.47 5.67
C MET A 168 -1.54 2.07 5.55
N ALA A 169 -1.82 0.86 5.05
CA ALA A 169 -3.18 0.34 4.97
C ALA A 169 -3.82 0.25 6.36
N ALA A 170 -3.09 -0.21 7.37
CA ALA A 170 -3.56 -0.30 8.74
C ALA A 170 -3.84 1.07 9.36
N LEU A 171 -2.93 2.03 9.18
CA LEU A 171 -3.14 3.41 9.61
C LEU A 171 -4.38 4.01 8.93
N ALA A 172 -4.53 3.80 7.62
CA ALA A 172 -5.68 4.27 6.87
C ALA A 172 -6.97 3.63 7.37
N CYS A 173 -6.95 2.32 7.63
CA CYS A 173 -8.07 1.59 8.22
C CYS A 173 -8.51 2.21 9.54
N ARG A 174 -7.56 2.53 10.42
CA ARG A 174 -7.82 3.16 11.71
C ARG A 174 -8.37 4.59 11.55
N LEU A 175 -7.76 5.43 10.72
CA LEU A 175 -8.12 6.84 10.59
C LEU A 175 -9.42 7.07 9.80
N CYS A 176 -9.77 6.16 8.90
CA CYS A 176 -11.00 6.21 8.12
C CYS A 176 -12.11 5.32 8.71
N GLU A 177 -11.88 4.71 9.88
CA GLU A 177 -12.83 3.85 10.58
C GLU A 177 -13.36 2.71 9.69
N ALA A 178 -12.48 2.14 8.85
CA ALA A 178 -12.83 1.04 7.98
C ALA A 178 -12.94 -0.28 8.78
N ASN A 179 -13.69 -1.22 8.20
CA ASN A 179 -13.96 -2.51 8.83
C ASN A 179 -12.78 -3.49 8.71
N GLY A 180 -11.92 -3.29 7.70
CA GLY A 180 -10.70 -4.04 7.52
C GLY A 180 -9.97 -3.65 6.24
N ALA A 181 -8.87 -4.35 5.96
CA ALA A 181 -8.08 -4.16 4.75
C ALA A 181 -7.86 -5.49 4.02
N TYR A 182 -7.70 -5.40 2.71
CA TYR A 182 -7.36 -6.53 1.85
C TYR A 182 -6.30 -6.10 0.84
N ARG A 183 -5.49 -7.04 0.34
CA ARG A 183 -4.59 -6.79 -0.79
C ARG A 183 -4.78 -7.83 -1.88
N GLY A 184 -4.60 -7.41 -3.11
CA GLY A 184 -4.66 -8.29 -4.27
C GLY A 184 -3.54 -8.03 -5.27
N PRO A 185 -2.95 -9.05 -5.91
CA PRO A 185 -1.93 -8.87 -6.94
C PRO A 185 -2.51 -8.34 -8.26
N THR A 186 -1.72 -7.53 -8.96
CA THR A 186 -1.89 -7.10 -10.35
C THR A 186 -0.50 -7.10 -11.03
N GLY A 187 -0.07 -8.26 -11.51
CA GLY A 187 1.33 -8.47 -11.91
C GLY A 187 2.26 -8.38 -10.71
N GLU A 188 3.35 -7.61 -10.83
CA GLU A 188 4.34 -7.35 -9.75
C GLU A 188 3.91 -6.25 -8.77
N THR A 189 2.66 -5.80 -8.85
CA THR A 189 2.11 -4.76 -7.97
C THR A 189 1.00 -5.36 -7.10
N TYR A 190 0.97 -4.98 -5.83
CA TYR A 190 -0.15 -5.25 -4.94
C TYR A 190 -1.03 -4.01 -4.78
N VAL A 191 -2.34 -4.17 -4.95
CA VAL A 191 -3.33 -3.13 -4.67
C VAL A 191 -3.88 -3.35 -3.27
N PHE A 192 -3.92 -2.29 -2.46
CA PHE A 192 -4.44 -2.32 -1.10
C PHE A 192 -5.78 -1.62 -1.02
N PHE A 193 -6.74 -2.30 -0.40
CA PHE A 193 -8.11 -1.85 -0.22
C PHE A 193 -8.42 -1.68 1.26
N LEU A 194 -9.23 -0.68 1.59
CA LEU A 194 -10.06 -0.70 2.80
C LEU A 194 -11.45 -1.12 2.41
N PHE A 195 -12.07 -1.96 3.22
CA PHE A 195 -13.45 -2.37 3.01
C PHE A 195 -14.34 -1.99 4.19
N GLY A 196 -15.61 -1.74 3.88
CA GLY A 196 -16.63 -1.37 4.84
C GLY A 196 -17.37 -2.57 5.44
N GLU A 197 -18.63 -2.36 5.80
CA GLU A 197 -19.49 -3.46 6.27
C GLU A 197 -19.60 -4.57 5.21
N ILE A 198 -19.71 -5.80 5.69
CA ILE A 198 -19.80 -6.98 4.83
C ILE A 198 -21.25 -7.45 4.70
N GLN A 199 -21.58 -8.00 3.54
CA GLN A 199 -22.86 -8.62 3.25
C GLN A 199 -22.61 -10.06 2.84
N ILE A 200 -23.21 -11.01 3.56
CA ILE A 200 -23.07 -12.44 3.28
C ILE A 200 -24.36 -12.96 2.66
N SER A 201 -24.25 -13.61 1.51
CA SER A 201 -25.37 -14.30 0.85
C SER A 201 -25.01 -15.77 0.62
N PRO A 202 -25.89 -16.74 0.92
CA PRO A 202 -25.70 -18.13 0.53
C PRO A 202 -25.51 -18.27 -0.99
N LYS A 203 -24.71 -19.24 -1.43
CA LYS A 203 -24.63 -19.61 -2.83
C LYS A 203 -25.89 -20.39 -3.21
N ALA A 204 -26.56 -19.96 -4.28
CA ALA A 204 -27.77 -20.60 -4.80
C ALA A 204 -27.50 -22.02 -5.32
#